data_AF-A0A656HEA5-F1
#
_entry.id   AF-A0A656HEA5-F1
#
_cell.length_a   1.000
_cell.length_b   1.000
_cell.length_c   1.000
_cell.angle_alpha   90.00
_cell.angle_beta   90.00
_cell.angle_gamma   90.00
#
_symmetry.space_group_name_H-M   'P 1'
#
loop_
_entity.id
_entity.type
_entity.pdbx_description
1 polymer ?
#
loop_
_entity_poly.entity_id
_entity_poly.type
_entity_poly.pdbx_seq_one_letter_code
_entity_poly.pdbx_strand_id
1 'polypeptide(L)'
;MKHDNTSKPWGFSPEQIAAALDAAPYKVEDPDTPYDPNDEAAVNAFWENAEVRMPGQRGKQKKPVKIPVSIRLSAEVVDYFKQGGEGWQTRLEEALQTYIAEHRKAA
;
A
#
# COMPACT_ATOMS: atom_id res chain seq x y z
N MET A 1 0.53 -13.41 -31.66
CA MET A 1 1.88 -12.80 -31.76
C MET A 1 2.79 -13.58 -30.83
N LYS A 2 3.95 -14.05 -31.30
CA LYS A 2 4.96 -14.66 -30.42
C LYS A 2 5.64 -13.51 -29.67
N HIS A 3 5.62 -13.52 -28.35
CA HIS A 3 6.39 -12.55 -27.58
C HIS A 3 7.85 -13.02 -27.58
N ASP A 4 8.74 -12.21 -28.16
CA ASP A 4 10.18 -12.41 -28.02
C ASP A 4 10.58 -12.10 -26.57
N ASN A 5 11.42 -12.95 -25.98
CA ASN A 5 11.87 -12.77 -24.61
C ASN A 5 12.81 -11.57 -24.52
N THR A 6 12.31 -10.44 -24.01
CA THR A 6 13.07 -9.20 -23.84
C THR A 6 13.93 -9.18 -22.57
N SER A 7 13.99 -10.26 -21.81
CA SER A 7 14.84 -10.29 -20.62
C SER A 7 16.32 -10.29 -21.03
N LYS A 8 17.10 -9.42 -20.40
CA LYS A 8 18.56 -9.43 -20.51
C LYS A 8 19.05 -10.83 -20.09
N PRO A 9 19.94 -11.49 -20.84
CA PRO A 9 20.44 -12.80 -20.45
C PRO A 9 21.03 -12.70 -19.03
N TRP A 10 20.64 -13.64 -18.18
CA TRP A 10 21.06 -13.69 -16.79
C TRP A 10 22.60 -13.73 -16.74
N GLY A 11 23.21 -12.75 -16.08
CA GLY A 11 24.66 -12.48 -16.13
C GLY A 11 25.57 -13.36 -15.26
N PHE A 12 25.10 -14.51 -14.75
CA PHE A 12 25.93 -15.44 -13.98
C PHE A 12 26.12 -16.77 -14.73
N SER A 13 27.34 -17.29 -14.74
CA SER A 13 27.63 -18.62 -15.25
C SER A 13 27.17 -19.71 -14.25
N PRO A 14 26.86 -20.93 -14.71
CA PRO A 14 26.50 -22.04 -13.82
C PRO A 14 27.56 -22.34 -12.73
N GLU A 15 28.84 -22.18 -13.06
CA GLU A 15 29.95 -22.38 -12.11
C GLU A 15 29.94 -21.34 -10.99
N GLN A 16 29.65 -20.08 -11.32
CA GLN A 16 29.51 -19.01 -10.32
C GLN A 16 28.30 -19.25 -9.40
N ILE A 17 27.20 -19.79 -9.93
CA ILE A 17 26.02 -20.13 -9.13
C ILE A 17 26.36 -21.29 -8.18
N ALA A 18 27.04 -22.33 -8.67
CA ALA A 18 27.44 -23.48 -7.85
C ALA A 18 28.41 -23.07 -6.73
N ALA A 19 29.42 -22.26 -7.05
CA ALA A 19 30.34 -21.72 -6.05
C ALA A 19 29.63 -20.85 -5.00
N ALA A 20 28.61 -20.08 -5.39
CA ALA A 20 27.82 -19.27 -4.47
C ALA A 20 26.93 -20.14 -3.55
N LEU A 21 26.35 -21.23 -4.05
CA LEU A 21 25.58 -22.17 -3.25
C LEU A 21 26.48 -22.92 -2.24
N ASP A 22 27.69 -23.30 -2.64
CA ASP A 22 28.67 -23.96 -1.76
C ASP A 22 29.22 -23.02 -0.67
N ALA A 23 29.43 -21.74 -1.01
CA ALA A 23 29.88 -20.73 -0.07
C ALA A 23 28.77 -20.20 0.87
N ALA A 24 27.50 -20.44 0.55
CA ALA A 24 26.37 -19.92 1.33
C ALA A 24 26.25 -20.68 2.67
N PRO A 25 26.02 -19.96 3.79
CA PRO A 25 25.81 -20.61 5.07
C PRO A 25 24.50 -21.41 5.06
N TYR A 26 24.51 -22.59 5.67
CA TYR A 26 23.34 -23.46 5.79
C TYR A 26 22.20 -22.83 6.60
N LYS A 27 22.54 -21.90 7.52
CA LYS A 27 21.58 -21.20 8.38
C LYS A 27 21.70 -19.69 8.19
N VAL A 28 20.58 -19.01 8.00
CA VAL A 28 20.52 -17.55 7.83
C VAL A 28 19.78 -16.94 9.01
N GLU A 29 20.45 -16.04 9.73
CA GLU A 29 19.82 -15.21 10.76
C GLU A 29 19.57 -13.83 10.17
N ASP A 30 18.30 -13.55 9.84
CA ASP A 30 17.87 -12.27 9.29
C ASP A 30 16.94 -11.56 10.31
N PRO A 31 17.42 -10.49 10.97
CA PRO A 31 16.61 -9.76 11.96
C PRO A 31 15.43 -9.00 11.33
N ASP A 32 15.42 -8.78 10.02
CA ASP A 32 14.34 -8.09 9.31
C ASP A 32 13.23 -9.05 8.86
N THR A 33 13.48 -10.37 8.90
CA THR A 33 12.46 -11.37 8.54
C THR A 33 11.53 -11.60 9.74
N PRO A 34 10.19 -11.46 9.58
CA PRO A 34 9.23 -11.56 10.69
C PRO A 34 8.97 -13.00 11.19
N TYR A 35 9.69 -13.99 10.67
CA TYR A 35 9.61 -15.41 11.03
C TYR A 35 11.01 -16.03 10.94
N ASP A 36 11.25 -17.19 11.58
CA ASP A 36 12.54 -17.90 11.45
C ASP A 36 12.63 -18.56 10.06
N PRO A 37 13.56 -18.13 9.19
CA PRO A 37 13.70 -18.71 7.84
C PRO A 37 14.20 -20.16 7.86
N ASN A 38 14.76 -20.61 8.99
CA ASN A 38 15.34 -21.95 9.15
C ASN A 38 14.36 -22.96 9.78
N ASP A 39 13.13 -22.52 10.10
CA ASP A 39 12.04 -23.38 10.56
C ASP A 39 10.96 -23.48 9.47
N GLU A 40 10.79 -24.68 8.93
CA GLU A 40 9.81 -24.96 7.87
C GLU A 40 8.38 -24.64 8.31
N ALA A 41 8.05 -24.85 9.59
CA ALA A 41 6.71 -24.56 10.11
C ALA A 41 6.43 -23.05 10.12
N ALA A 42 7.39 -22.25 10.58
CA ALA A 42 7.30 -20.79 10.58
C ALA A 42 7.21 -20.20 9.17
N VAL A 43 8.00 -20.73 8.23
CA VAL A 43 7.95 -20.34 6.81
C VAL A 43 6.56 -20.59 6.24
N ASN A 44 6.04 -21.80 6.37
CA ASN A 44 4.73 -22.16 5.81
C ASN A 44 3.60 -21.33 6.42
N ALA A 45 3.60 -21.14 7.75
CA ALA A 45 2.59 -20.34 8.44
C ALA A 45 2.57 -18.88 7.96
N PHE A 46 3.74 -18.30 7.69
CA PHE A 46 3.83 -16.94 7.14
C PHE A 46 3.28 -16.86 5.72
N TRP A 47 3.73 -17.76 4.83
CA TRP A 47 3.35 -17.73 3.41
C TRP A 47 1.91 -18.17 3.14
N GLU A 48 1.31 -18.99 3.99
CA GLU A 48 -0.12 -19.35 3.93
C GLU A 48 -1.03 -18.11 4.04
N ASN A 49 -0.59 -17.08 4.78
CA ASN A 49 -1.33 -15.85 5.04
C ASN A 49 -0.79 -14.63 4.26
N ALA A 50 0.27 -14.80 3.48
CA ALA A 50 0.92 -13.69 2.80
C ALA A 50 0.09 -13.17 1.62
N GLU A 51 -0.14 -11.85 1.56
CA GLU A 51 -0.80 -11.20 0.43
C GLU A 51 0.22 -10.92 -0.68
N VAL A 52 0.36 -11.85 -1.63
CA VAL A 52 1.24 -11.68 -2.79
C VAL A 52 0.59 -10.74 -3.81
N ARG A 53 1.32 -9.71 -4.24
CA ARG A 53 0.87 -8.74 -5.25
C ARG A 53 1.77 -8.78 -6.48
N MET A 54 1.16 -8.67 -7.65
CA MET A 54 1.91 -8.58 -8.91
C MET A 54 2.45 -7.16 -9.13
N PRO A 55 3.61 -7.01 -9.81
CA PRO A 55 4.10 -5.70 -10.24
C PRO A 55 3.02 -4.92 -11.01
N GLY A 56 2.78 -3.67 -10.60
CA GLY A 56 1.73 -2.82 -11.17
C GLY A 56 0.37 -2.88 -10.46
N GLN A 57 0.17 -3.79 -9.50
CA GLN A 57 -1.03 -3.76 -8.66
C GLN A 57 -0.91 -2.74 -7.54
N ARG A 58 -1.90 -1.84 -7.45
CA ARG A 58 -2.00 -0.88 -6.34
C ARG A 58 -2.38 -1.63 -5.07
N GLY A 59 -1.68 -1.34 -3.97
CA GLY A 59 -2.05 -1.86 -2.65
C GLY A 59 -3.41 -1.34 -2.17
N LYS A 60 -3.92 -1.93 -1.09
CA LYS A 60 -5.17 -1.52 -0.43
C LYS A 60 -5.16 -0.01 -0.15
N GLN A 61 -6.31 0.64 -0.37
CA GLN A 61 -6.46 2.06 -0.11
C GLN A 61 -6.26 2.35 1.38
N LYS A 62 -5.33 3.26 1.71
CA LYS A 62 -4.98 3.59 3.11
C LYS A 62 -6.08 4.38 3.85
N LYS A 63 -6.95 5.08 3.12
CA LYS A 63 -8.02 5.92 3.69
C LYS A 63 -9.39 5.44 3.16
N PRO A 64 -10.48 5.58 3.93
CA PRO A 64 -11.83 5.31 3.43
C PRO A 64 -12.12 6.07 2.13
N VAL A 65 -12.92 5.47 1.25
CA VAL A 65 -13.35 6.10 0.00
C VAL A 65 -14.34 7.21 0.33
N LYS A 66 -14.06 8.43 -0.11
CA LYS A 66 -15.02 9.55 -0.03
C LYS A 66 -16.15 9.32 -1.03
N ILE A 67 -17.39 9.56 -0.60
CA ILE A 67 -18.56 9.42 -1.47
C ILE A 67 -18.73 10.76 -2.22
N PRO A 68 -18.69 10.78 -3.56
CA PRO A 68 -18.98 11.99 -4.32
C PRO A 68 -20.47 12.31 -4.21
N VAL A 69 -20.81 13.47 -3.64
CA VAL A 69 -22.19 13.94 -3.51
C VAL A 69 -22.34 15.30 -4.19
N SER A 70 -23.37 15.45 -5.02
CA SER A 70 -23.74 16.74 -5.63
C SER A 70 -24.83 17.41 -4.79
N ILE A 71 -24.44 18.30 -3.89
CA ILE A 71 -25.35 19.13 -3.08
C ILE A 71 -25.32 20.59 -3.53
N ARG A 72 -26.44 21.31 -3.35
CA ARG A 72 -26.49 22.77 -3.52
C ARG A 72 -26.18 23.44 -2.18
N LEU A 73 -25.19 24.33 -2.17
CA LEU A 73 -24.82 25.16 -1.03
C LEU A 73 -25.16 26.62 -1.33
N SER A 74 -25.33 27.44 -0.29
CA SER A 74 -25.51 28.89 -0.47
C SER A 74 -24.24 29.52 -1.05
N ALA A 75 -24.40 30.61 -1.80
CA ALA A 75 -23.28 31.34 -2.42
C ALA A 75 -22.26 31.80 -1.37
N GLU A 76 -22.74 32.35 -0.25
CA GLU A 76 -21.89 32.81 0.86
C GLU A 76 -20.96 31.72 1.40
N VAL A 77 -21.47 30.50 1.59
CA VAL A 77 -20.66 29.36 2.08
C VAL A 77 -19.59 29.01 1.06
N VAL A 78 -19.95 28.91 -0.22
CA VAL A 78 -19.01 28.57 -1.29
C VAL A 78 -17.93 29.64 -1.42
N ASP A 79 -18.31 30.91 -1.39
CA ASP A 79 -17.39 32.04 -1.52
C ASP A 79 -16.43 32.13 -0.34
N TYR A 80 -16.92 31.91 0.89
CA TYR A 80 -16.08 31.87 2.10
C TYR A 80 -14.97 30.83 1.99
N PHE A 81 -15.31 29.58 1.65
CA PHE A 81 -14.30 28.52 1.56
C PHE A 81 -13.37 28.72 0.35
N LYS A 82 -13.89 29.16 -0.80
CA LYS A 82 -13.08 29.40 -2.02
C LYS A 82 -12.06 30.52 -1.85
N GLN A 83 -12.32 31.53 -1.02
CA GLN A 83 -11.34 32.58 -0.70
C GLN A 83 -10.04 31.99 -0.12
N GLY A 84 -10.11 30.84 0.54
CA GLY A 84 -8.93 30.12 1.05
C GLY A 84 -8.10 29.41 -0.02
N GLY A 85 -8.46 29.48 -1.31
CA GLY A 85 -7.68 28.90 -2.41
C GLY A 85 -7.70 27.37 -2.48
N GLU A 86 -6.57 26.77 -2.85
CA GLU A 86 -6.42 25.32 -2.98
C GLU A 86 -6.79 24.61 -1.66
N GLY A 87 -7.47 23.46 -1.77
CA GLY A 87 -7.93 22.69 -0.61
C GLY A 87 -9.23 23.19 0.03
N TRP A 88 -9.95 24.15 -0.56
CA TRP A 88 -11.21 24.65 0.00
C TRP A 88 -12.27 23.56 0.25
N GLN A 89 -12.34 22.54 -0.61
CA GLN A 89 -13.24 21.39 -0.40
C GLN A 89 -12.83 20.55 0.81
N THR A 90 -11.54 20.41 1.08
CA THR A 90 -11.03 19.71 2.26
C THR A 90 -11.37 20.48 3.54
N ARG A 91 -11.22 21.81 3.53
CA ARG A 91 -11.63 22.64 4.67
C ARG A 91 -13.14 22.60 4.91
N LEU A 92 -13.94 22.55 3.85
CA LEU A 92 -15.38 22.36 3.95
C LEU A 92 -15.72 21.00 4.58
N GLU A 93 -15.04 19.93 4.16
CA GLU A 93 -15.21 18.60 4.74
C GLU A 93 -14.82 18.56 6.23
N GLU A 94 -13.71 19.18 6.61
CA GLU A 94 -13.28 19.30 8.01
C GLU A 94 -14.31 20.05 8.85
N ALA A 95 -14.85 21.16 8.34
CA ALA A 95 -15.92 21.91 9.02
C ALA A 95 -17.19 21.06 9.22
N LEU A 96 -17.57 20.26 8.22
CA LEU A 96 -18.69 19.32 8.34
C LEU A 96 -18.40 18.21 9.36
N GLN A 97 -17.16 17.70 9.44
CA GLN A 97 -16.77 16.72 10.44
C GLN A 97 -16.82 17.30 11.87
N THR A 98 -16.35 18.54 12.06
CA THR A 98 -16.46 19.25 13.34
C THR A 98 -17.92 19.44 13.73
N TYR A 99 -18.77 19.89 12.80
CA TYR A 99 -20.21 20.03 13.04
C TYR A 99 -20.83 18.70 13.50
N ILE A 100 -20.49 17.59 12.84
CA ILE A 100 -20.93 16.25 13.25
C ILE A 100 -20.44 15.92 14.65
N ALA A 101 -19.15 16.15 14.96
CA ALA A 101 -18.58 15.85 16.27
C ALA A 101 -19.28 16.61 17.41
N GLU A 102 -19.59 17.89 17.19
CA GLU A 102 -20.28 18.75 18.16
C GLU A 102 -21.77 18.39 18.33
N HIS A 103 -22.44 17.99 17.25
CA HIS A 103 -23.89 17.78 17.22
C HIS A 103 -24.29 16.31 17.25
N ARG A 104 -23.32 15.41 17.40
CA ARG A 104 -23.56 13.98 17.63
C ARG A 104 -24.18 13.82 19.00
N LYS A 105 -25.51 13.90 19.08
CA LYS A 105 -26.27 13.40 20.23
C LYS A 105 -25.85 11.94 20.45
N ALA A 106 -25.45 11.62 21.69
CA ALA A 106 -25.34 10.25 22.13
C ALA A 106 -26.68 9.56 21.84
N ALA A 107 -26.64 8.55 20.97
CA ALA A 107 -27.75 7.63 20.80
C ALA A 107 -27.73 6.64 21.98
#